data_AF-A0A1I7TBM7-F1
#
_entry.id   AF-A0A1I7TBM7-F1
#
_cell.length_a   1.000
_cell.length_b   1.000
_cell.length_c   1.000
_cell.angle_alpha   90.00
_cell.angle_beta   90.00
_cell.angle_gamma   90.00
#
_symmetry.space_group_name_H-M   'P 1'
#
loop_
_entity.id
_entity.type
_entity.pdbx_description
1 polymer ?
#
loop_
_entity_poly.entity_id
_entity_poly.type
_entity_poly.pdbx_seq_one_letter_code
_entity_poly.pdbx_strand_id
1 'polypeptide(L)'
;MTAIPVVIKSLFVAYDAYCKKCEMNEGYKMTQIPVFPKVMENTESFKVMAGSNGDRMLGLTLDNESNSRVCYESLEFIRKWLKGWFVSYDEMLAQLEEPFPENTIAVSFGAKSFQIGNSCAEFYENKRTQGSFSYQKISPNVMVTYFNKDDINFLAGFTYFPVLRDAARCFGNDRAALYMAIPSIESFPLRDRAKTIELNKAYGRYCSVAKKRVVVEAKGKYPMHLEYDALYGTFSYIMCEECLVDSVTYKWKDPSEADSSVEIAQKLQELADNGTGTVEVFHTRGSLSSSEKRIVDLKEFLEANPSFNVHSKHALIAKIVLGEEFKDRIGGEPVEQAEPTEVAKVAPEPTEVAKTKAMCGCGMATDSKKETLTKQKDSSITEFSDSEASEASEDSKEAPAEFDSDVDAVIVN
;
A
#
# COMPACT_ATOMS: atom_id res chain seq x y z
N MET A 1 44.16 23.69 29.01
CA MET A 1 42.86 24.34 29.34
C MET A 1 41.85 24.10 28.22
N THR A 2 41.48 22.84 27.95
CA THR A 2 40.57 22.45 26.84
C THR A 2 39.30 21.74 27.32
N ALA A 3 39.14 21.53 28.63
CA ALA A 3 38.01 20.76 29.18
C ALA A 3 36.67 21.52 29.13
N ILE A 4 36.67 22.83 29.36
CA ILE A 4 35.42 23.62 29.43
C ILE A 4 34.67 23.65 28.08
N PRO A 5 35.34 23.91 26.92
CA PRO A 5 34.65 23.89 25.62
C PRO A 5 34.06 22.51 25.26
N VAL A 6 34.73 21.43 25.64
CA VAL A 6 34.26 20.06 25.38
C VAL A 6 33.00 19.76 26.18
N VAL A 7 32.98 20.07 27.48
CA VAL A 7 31.81 19.86 28.34
C VAL A 7 30.60 20.67 27.85
N ILE A 8 30.81 21.94 27.50
CA ILE A 8 29.74 22.79 26.97
C ILE A 8 29.18 22.22 25.66
N LYS A 9 30.04 21.78 24.73
CA LYS A 9 29.61 21.16 23.48
C LYS A 9 28.78 19.89 23.73
N SER A 10 29.23 19.03 24.65
CA SER A 10 28.48 17.81 25.00
C SER A 10 27.11 18.10 25.60
N LEU A 11 27.00 19.13 26.46
CA LEU A 11 25.72 19.55 27.03
C LEU A 11 24.76 20.07 25.95
N PHE A 12 25.25 20.86 24.99
CA PHE A 12 24.43 21.32 23.86
C PHE A 12 23.93 20.16 23.01
N VAL A 13 24.78 19.18 22.71
CA VAL A 13 24.39 18.00 21.94
C VAL A 13 23.34 17.16 22.70
N ALA A 14 23.51 16.96 24.00
CA ALA A 14 22.54 16.24 24.82
C ALA A 14 21.19 16.97 24.90
N TYR A 15 21.22 18.30 25.05
CA TYR A 15 20.02 19.12 25.07
C TYR A 15 19.29 19.11 23.71
N ASP A 16 20.02 19.27 22.60
CA ASP A 16 19.47 19.16 21.24
C ASP A 16 18.82 17.79 21.01
N ALA A 17 19.48 16.71 21.44
CA ALA A 17 18.93 15.35 21.36
C ALA A 17 17.61 15.23 22.15
N TYR A 18 17.55 15.77 23.36
CA TYR A 18 16.36 15.76 24.20
C TYR A 18 15.21 16.54 23.56
N CYS A 19 15.45 17.77 23.10
CA CYS A 19 14.44 18.58 22.42
C CYS A 19 13.86 17.87 21.20
N LYS A 20 14.72 17.29 20.35
CA LYS A 20 14.32 16.50 19.18
C LYS A 20 13.44 15.31 19.53
N LYS A 21 13.74 14.62 20.63
CA LYS A 21 12.95 13.48 21.14
C LYS A 21 11.59 13.91 21.65
N CYS A 22 11.52 15.02 22.40
CA CYS A 22 10.26 15.61 22.84
C CYS A 22 9.37 15.99 21.66
N GLU A 23 9.91 16.72 20.67
CA GLU A 23 9.18 17.08 19.45
C GLU A 23 8.63 15.85 18.72
N MET A 24 9.42 14.78 18.63
CA MET A 24 8.99 13.55 17.98
C MET A 24 7.86 12.84 18.75
N ASN A 25 7.90 12.82 20.08
CA ASN A 25 6.83 12.25 20.92
C ASN A 25 5.53 13.07 20.84
N GLU A 26 5.62 14.39 20.75
CA GLU A 26 4.46 15.26 20.51
C GLU A 26 3.86 15.05 19.11
N GLY A 27 4.71 14.65 18.16
CA GLY A 27 4.36 14.43 16.77
C GLY A 27 4.36 15.73 15.97
N TYR A 28 4.50 15.58 14.65
CA TYR A 28 4.57 16.72 13.74
C TYR A 28 3.29 16.86 12.94
N LYS A 29 2.92 18.10 12.62
CA LYS A 29 1.76 18.40 11.78
C LYS A 29 2.07 18.10 10.31
N MET A 30 1.03 17.65 9.61
CA MET A 30 1.06 17.54 8.16
C MET A 30 0.88 18.92 7.52
N THR A 31 1.63 19.21 6.46
CA THR A 31 1.66 20.49 5.74
C THR A 31 1.46 20.27 4.24
N GLN A 32 1.03 21.32 3.53
CA GLN A 32 0.92 21.30 2.06
C GLN A 32 2.20 21.76 1.36
N ILE A 33 3.15 22.31 2.13
CA ILE A 33 4.44 22.79 1.66
C ILE A 33 5.51 22.06 2.48
N PRO A 34 6.56 21.50 1.85
CA PRO A 34 7.61 20.82 2.59
C PRO A 34 8.36 21.80 3.49
N VAL A 35 8.67 21.37 4.71
CA VAL A 35 9.45 22.16 5.66
C VAL A 35 10.89 21.65 5.64
N PHE A 36 11.77 22.41 4.97
CA PHE A 36 13.16 22.04 4.81
C PHE A 36 14.05 22.59 5.95
N PRO A 37 15.09 21.85 6.37
CA PRO A 37 16.10 22.39 7.26
C PRO A 37 16.94 23.45 6.55
N LYS A 38 17.45 24.43 7.32
CA LYS A 38 18.23 25.58 6.78
C LYS A 38 19.40 25.18 5.89
N VAL A 39 20.00 24.00 6.10
CA VAL A 39 21.11 23.52 5.25
C VAL A 39 20.72 23.43 3.77
N MET A 40 19.44 23.21 3.47
CA MET A 40 18.91 23.14 2.10
C MET A 40 19.02 24.46 1.32
N GLU A 41 19.20 25.60 2.01
CA GLU A 41 19.47 26.90 1.36
C GLU A 41 20.78 26.88 0.56
N ASN A 42 21.70 25.95 0.85
CA ASN A 42 22.96 25.78 0.15
C ASN A 42 22.89 24.76 -1.00
N THR A 43 21.69 24.38 -1.45
CA THR A 43 21.54 23.43 -2.55
C THR A 43 22.20 23.97 -3.82
N GLU A 44 23.16 23.23 -4.36
CA GLU A 44 23.85 23.56 -5.60
C GLU A 44 23.36 22.68 -6.76
N SER A 45 23.14 21.40 -6.51
CA SER A 45 22.70 20.47 -7.55
C SER A 45 21.83 19.33 -7.03
N PHE A 46 21.13 18.68 -7.96
CA PHE A 46 20.29 17.51 -7.69
C PHE A 46 20.63 16.39 -8.67
N LYS A 47 21.07 15.26 -8.15
CA LYS A 47 21.43 14.06 -8.94
C LYS A 47 20.35 13.01 -8.77
N VAL A 48 19.88 12.44 -9.87
CA VAL A 48 18.93 11.32 -9.85
C VAL A 48 19.61 10.04 -10.32
N MET A 49 19.39 9.00 -9.55
CA MET A 49 19.76 7.62 -9.84
C MET A 49 18.53 6.87 -10.33
N ALA A 50 18.67 6.23 -11.48
CA ALA A 50 17.61 5.48 -12.12
C ALA A 50 17.81 3.97 -11.95
N GLY A 51 16.71 3.23 -11.91
CA GLY A 51 16.71 1.76 -12.05
C GLY A 51 16.85 1.31 -13.50
N SER A 52 16.89 -0.01 -13.74
CA SER A 52 17.00 -0.61 -15.09
C SER A 52 15.98 -0.09 -16.09
N ASN A 53 14.75 0.16 -15.64
CA ASN A 53 13.65 0.61 -16.50
C ASN A 53 13.67 2.11 -16.79
N GLY A 54 14.70 2.84 -16.33
CA GLY A 54 14.77 4.29 -16.41
C GLY A 54 13.94 5.02 -15.35
N ASP A 55 13.27 4.29 -14.46
CA ASP A 55 12.50 4.85 -13.36
C ASP A 55 13.44 5.63 -12.42
N ARG A 56 13.04 6.86 -12.07
CA ARG A 56 13.80 7.73 -11.16
C ARG A 56 13.56 7.30 -9.71
N MET A 57 14.47 6.54 -9.11
CA MET A 57 14.23 5.85 -7.84
C MET A 57 14.83 6.56 -6.62
N LEU A 58 15.99 7.20 -6.79
CA LEU A 58 16.75 7.83 -5.70
C LEU A 58 17.30 9.18 -6.17
N GLY A 59 17.12 10.22 -5.36
CA GLY A 59 17.61 11.57 -5.61
C GLY A 59 18.55 12.02 -4.50
N LEU A 60 19.70 12.57 -4.87
CA LEU A 60 20.66 13.19 -3.97
C LEU A 60 20.67 14.69 -4.18
N THR A 61 20.45 15.44 -3.11
CA THR A 61 20.63 16.90 -3.10
C THR A 61 22.02 17.22 -2.56
N LEU A 62 22.79 17.98 -3.31
CA LEU A 62 24.20 18.25 -3.04
C LEU A 62 24.40 19.74 -2.73
N ASP A 63 25.17 20.02 -1.68
CA ASP A 63 25.81 21.32 -1.42
C ASP A 63 27.07 21.45 -2.30
N ASN A 64 27.77 22.56 -2.18
CA ASN A 64 29.08 22.76 -2.76
C ASN A 64 30.08 21.70 -2.26
N GLU A 65 30.90 21.15 -3.17
CA GLU A 65 31.89 20.13 -2.84
C GLU A 65 32.91 20.58 -1.79
N SER A 66 33.17 21.89 -1.68
CA SER A 66 34.05 22.45 -0.65
C SER A 66 33.41 22.49 0.75
N ASN A 67 32.12 22.15 0.88
CA ASN A 67 31.31 22.39 2.06
C ASN A 67 30.83 21.08 2.72
N SER A 68 31.76 20.24 3.19
CA SER A 68 31.46 18.98 3.89
C SER A 68 31.05 19.20 5.36
N ARG A 69 29.78 19.59 5.57
CA ARG A 69 29.20 19.81 6.92
C ARG A 69 28.44 18.62 7.48
N VAL A 70 28.18 17.62 6.66
CA VAL A 70 27.39 16.44 7.01
C VAL A 70 28.25 15.41 7.74
N CYS A 71 27.63 14.72 8.69
CA CYS A 71 28.19 13.59 9.41
C CYS A 71 28.21 12.35 8.51
N TYR A 72 29.39 11.78 8.27
CA TYR A 72 29.57 10.58 7.44
C TYR A 72 28.72 9.41 7.93
N GLU A 73 28.62 9.21 9.23
CA GLU A 73 27.84 8.13 9.84
C GLU A 73 26.34 8.24 9.52
N SER A 74 25.83 9.46 9.33
CA SER A 74 24.45 9.70 8.91
C SER A 74 24.21 9.31 7.45
N LEU A 75 25.19 9.57 6.57
CA LEU A 75 25.15 9.13 5.16
C LEU A 75 25.23 7.61 5.06
N GLU A 76 26.12 6.98 5.84
CA GLU A 76 26.24 5.53 5.89
C GLU A 76 24.99 4.86 6.47
N PHE A 77 24.39 5.45 7.51
CA PHE A 77 23.12 4.99 8.06
C PHE A 77 22.04 4.90 6.98
N ILE A 78 21.79 6.00 6.26
CA ILE A 78 20.74 6.01 5.24
C ILE A 78 21.10 5.12 4.04
N ARG A 79 22.38 5.07 3.64
CA ARG A 79 22.84 4.18 2.56
C ARG A 79 22.55 2.71 2.89
N LYS A 80 22.91 2.26 4.10
CA LYS A 80 22.62 0.88 4.57
C LYS A 80 21.12 0.61 4.60
N TRP A 81 20.33 1.57 5.10
CA TRP A 81 18.88 1.44 5.11
C TRP A 81 18.31 1.30 3.69
N LEU A 82 18.81 2.09 2.74
CA LEU A 82 18.39 2.04 1.34
C LEU A 82 18.74 0.71 0.65
N LYS A 83 19.83 0.04 1.03
CA LYS A 83 20.11 -1.32 0.53
C LYS A 83 18.99 -2.30 0.91
N GLY A 84 18.42 -2.17 2.11
CA GLY A 84 17.25 -2.95 2.52
C GLY A 84 15.99 -2.56 1.73
N TRP A 85 15.75 -1.26 1.54
CA TRP A 85 14.61 -0.75 0.78
C TRP A 85 14.62 -1.20 -0.70
N PHE A 86 15.79 -1.23 -1.31
CA PHE A 86 15.99 -1.61 -2.71
C PHE A 86 16.49 -3.04 -2.89
N VAL A 87 16.23 -3.93 -1.93
CA VAL A 87 16.71 -5.33 -1.96
C VAL A 87 16.30 -6.12 -3.22
N SER A 88 15.22 -5.70 -3.90
CA SER A 88 14.75 -6.33 -5.15
C SER A 88 15.22 -5.63 -6.43
N TYR A 89 16.16 -4.67 -6.34
CA TYR A 89 16.61 -3.86 -7.47
C TYR A 89 18.14 -3.89 -7.58
N ASP A 90 18.67 -4.85 -8.33
CA ASP A 90 20.11 -5.11 -8.42
C ASP A 90 20.93 -3.89 -8.87
N GLU A 91 20.46 -3.07 -9.83
CA GLU A 91 21.22 -1.87 -10.22
C GLU A 91 21.23 -0.80 -9.12
N MET A 92 20.18 -0.71 -8.31
CA MET A 92 20.18 0.20 -7.18
C MET A 92 21.13 -0.30 -6.09
N LEU A 93 21.18 -1.61 -5.85
CA LEU A 93 22.17 -2.19 -4.93
C LEU A 93 23.59 -1.91 -5.39
N ALA A 94 23.88 -2.08 -6.68
CA ALA A 94 25.19 -1.76 -7.26
C ALA A 94 25.55 -0.27 -7.10
N GLN A 95 24.60 0.63 -7.33
CA GLN A 95 24.80 2.07 -7.13
C GLN A 95 25.01 2.45 -5.66
N LEU A 96 24.46 1.67 -4.73
CA LEU A 96 24.60 1.86 -3.29
C LEU A 96 25.84 1.19 -2.71
N GLU A 97 26.67 0.50 -3.49
CA GLU A 97 27.95 -0.03 -3.00
C GLU A 97 28.94 1.09 -2.67
N GLU A 98 28.99 2.11 -3.52
CA GLU A 98 29.79 3.31 -3.29
C GLU A 98 29.17 4.21 -2.20
N PRO A 99 29.99 4.85 -1.36
CA PRO A 99 29.49 5.82 -0.39
C PRO A 99 28.88 7.03 -1.09
N PHE A 100 27.90 7.66 -0.43
CA PHE A 100 27.37 8.92 -0.94
C PHE A 100 28.41 10.04 -0.86
N PRO A 101 28.39 11.02 -1.79
CA PRO A 101 29.24 12.21 -1.71
C PRO A 101 29.08 12.92 -0.37
N GLU A 102 30.18 13.39 0.23
CA GLU A 102 30.15 14.01 1.56
C GLU A 102 29.34 15.32 1.62
N ASN A 103 29.16 15.99 0.47
CA ASN A 103 28.31 17.17 0.31
C ASN A 103 26.82 16.82 0.12
N THR A 104 26.40 15.57 0.32
CA THR A 104 24.98 15.18 0.23
C THR A 104 24.20 15.68 1.44
N ILE A 105 23.32 16.67 1.23
CA ILE A 105 22.51 17.31 2.27
C ILE A 105 21.05 16.84 2.33
N ALA A 106 20.60 16.09 1.32
CA ALA A 106 19.35 15.34 1.40
C ALA A 106 19.35 14.12 0.47
N VAL A 107 18.60 13.09 0.86
CA VAL A 107 18.43 11.84 0.12
C VAL A 107 16.93 11.56 0.00
N SER A 108 16.37 11.64 -1.21
CA SER A 108 14.95 11.39 -1.49
C SER A 108 14.76 10.06 -2.21
N PHE A 109 13.83 9.21 -1.77
CA PHE A 109 13.57 7.91 -2.39
C PHE A 109 12.07 7.60 -2.43
N GLY A 110 11.62 7.14 -3.59
CA GLY A 110 10.21 6.91 -3.89
C GLY A 110 9.69 5.58 -3.34
N ALA A 111 8.41 5.55 -3.01
CA ALA A 111 7.67 4.31 -2.82
C ALA A 111 7.29 3.69 -4.17
N LYS A 112 6.82 2.44 -4.12
CA LYS A 112 6.34 1.76 -5.33
C LYS A 112 5.22 2.59 -5.99
N SER A 113 5.27 2.68 -7.31
CA SER A 113 4.35 3.49 -8.15
C SER A 113 4.66 4.99 -8.20
N PHE A 114 5.71 5.44 -7.50
CA PHE A 114 6.16 6.83 -7.52
C PHE A 114 7.60 6.93 -7.98
N GLN A 115 7.90 8.05 -8.64
CA GLN A 115 9.23 8.42 -9.10
C GLN A 115 9.68 9.72 -8.47
N ILE A 116 10.98 9.86 -8.31
CA ILE A 116 11.62 11.10 -7.89
C ILE A 116 11.46 12.17 -8.97
N GLY A 117 11.01 13.35 -8.54
CA GLY A 117 10.85 14.52 -9.38
C GLY A 117 12.16 15.20 -9.73
N ASN A 118 12.12 16.50 -9.97
CA ASN A 118 13.28 17.31 -10.37
C ASN A 118 13.99 17.96 -9.18
N SER A 119 13.39 17.91 -7.99
CA SER A 119 14.00 18.42 -6.76
C SER A 119 13.79 17.50 -5.56
N CYS A 120 14.45 17.86 -4.46
CA CYS A 120 14.24 17.24 -3.15
C CYS A 120 12.76 17.22 -2.76
N ALA A 121 12.30 16.10 -2.19
CA ALA A 121 10.91 15.86 -1.77
C ALA A 121 9.84 16.03 -2.86
N GLU A 122 10.23 16.14 -4.13
CA GLU A 122 9.30 16.13 -5.25
C GLU A 122 9.11 14.70 -5.74
N PHE A 123 7.86 14.27 -5.87
CA PHE A 123 7.51 12.94 -6.33
C PHE A 123 6.41 13.03 -7.38
N TYR A 124 6.42 12.10 -8.33
CA TYR A 124 5.36 11.97 -9.33
C TYR A 124 4.82 10.54 -9.33
N GLU A 125 3.51 10.42 -9.48
CA GLU A 125 2.87 9.13 -9.70
C GLU A 125 3.12 8.68 -11.15
N ASN A 126 3.49 7.42 -11.34
CA ASN A 126 3.94 6.90 -12.65
C ASN A 126 2.90 7.07 -13.78
N LYS A 127 1.61 7.02 -13.45
CA LYS A 127 0.50 7.19 -14.40
C LYS A 127 -0.05 8.62 -14.47
N ARG A 128 0.55 9.57 -13.76
CA ARG A 128 0.16 10.99 -13.70
C ARG A 128 -1.31 11.21 -13.39
N THR A 129 -1.84 10.43 -12.46
CA THR A 129 -3.19 10.63 -11.93
C THR A 129 -3.31 11.97 -11.19
N GLN A 130 -4.50 12.56 -11.24
CA GLN A 130 -4.78 13.81 -10.54
C GLN A 130 -4.82 13.57 -9.01
N GLY A 131 -4.15 14.44 -8.27
CA GLY A 131 -4.10 14.43 -6.81
C GLY A 131 -3.26 15.61 -6.30
N SER A 132 -3.14 15.72 -4.98
CA SER A 132 -2.27 16.72 -4.34
C SER A 132 -1.17 16.05 -3.53
N PHE A 133 -0.18 16.82 -3.09
CA PHE A 133 0.87 16.32 -2.21
C PHE A 133 0.81 17.00 -0.85
N SER A 134 1.05 16.22 0.20
CA SER A 134 1.21 16.72 1.56
C SER A 134 2.50 16.15 2.16
N TYR A 135 2.99 16.78 3.21
CA TYR A 135 4.31 16.53 3.78
C TYR A 135 4.20 16.42 5.29
N GLN A 136 4.95 15.50 5.89
CA GLN A 136 5.00 15.39 7.35
C GLN A 136 6.41 15.00 7.78
N LYS A 137 6.99 15.78 8.69
CA LYS A 137 8.18 15.35 9.42
C LYS A 137 7.79 14.18 10.33
N ILE A 138 8.58 13.11 10.39
CA ILE A 138 8.29 11.96 11.27
C ILE A 138 9.43 11.67 12.24
N SER A 139 10.59 12.27 12.00
CA SER A 139 11.72 12.31 12.93
C SER A 139 12.48 13.64 12.70
N PRO A 140 13.47 13.98 13.53
CA PRO A 140 14.33 15.14 13.31
C PRO A 140 14.91 15.25 11.89
N ASN A 141 15.13 14.11 11.24
CA ASN A 141 15.87 14.00 9.99
C ASN A 141 15.08 13.32 8.86
N VAL A 142 13.84 12.87 9.10
CA VAL A 142 13.02 12.18 8.09
C VAL A 142 11.73 12.95 7.85
N MET A 143 11.45 13.21 6.58
CA MET A 143 10.17 13.72 6.10
C MET A 143 9.53 12.71 5.15
N VAL A 144 8.23 12.52 5.31
CA VAL A 144 7.38 11.72 4.43
C VAL A 144 6.64 12.65 3.49
N THR A 145 6.52 12.24 2.23
CA THR A 145 5.62 12.87 1.26
C THR A 145 4.46 11.92 0.97
N TYR A 146 3.25 12.46 1.03
CA TYR A 146 2.03 11.74 0.73
C TYR A 146 1.42 12.25 -0.56
N PHE A 147 0.91 11.33 -1.37
CA PHE A 147 0.01 11.63 -2.46
C PHE A 147 -1.42 11.50 -1.94
N ASN A 148 -2.20 12.58 -2.01
CA ASN A 148 -3.58 12.61 -1.53
C ASN A 148 -4.53 12.49 -2.71
N LYS A 149 -5.39 11.48 -2.67
CA LYS A 149 -6.42 11.23 -3.68
C LYS A 149 -7.63 10.60 -3.00
N ASP A 150 -8.83 11.11 -3.30
CA ASP A 150 -10.12 10.61 -2.79
C ASP A 150 -10.14 10.48 -1.25
N ASP A 151 -9.64 11.51 -0.55
CA ASP A 151 -9.48 11.57 0.92
C ASP A 151 -8.55 10.49 1.53
N ILE A 152 -7.77 9.80 0.69
CA ILE A 152 -6.77 8.82 1.10
C ILE A 152 -5.37 9.39 0.90
N ASN A 153 -4.55 9.28 1.93
CA ASN A 153 -3.13 9.64 1.89
C ASN A 153 -2.30 8.38 1.63
N PHE A 154 -1.66 8.34 0.46
CA PHE A 154 -0.77 7.28 0.02
C PHE A 154 0.68 7.68 0.21
N LEU A 155 1.56 6.71 0.52
CA LEU A 155 2.99 6.99 0.66
C LEU A 155 3.60 7.22 -0.72
N ALA A 156 4.03 8.44 -1.01
CA ALA A 156 4.74 8.76 -2.25
C ALA A 156 6.25 8.52 -2.12
N GLY A 157 6.82 8.83 -0.95
CA GLY A 157 8.22 8.56 -0.66
C GLY A 157 8.72 9.28 0.59
N PHE A 158 10.02 9.21 0.77
CA PHE A 158 10.73 9.76 1.91
C PHE A 158 11.84 10.71 1.47
N THR A 159 12.14 11.68 2.33
CA THR A 159 13.32 12.52 2.24
C THR A 159 14.05 12.48 3.57
N TYR A 160 15.28 11.97 3.55
CA TYR A 160 16.20 11.98 4.68
C TYR A 160 17.14 13.17 4.58
N PHE A 161 17.31 13.90 5.68
CA PHE A 161 18.25 15.00 5.82
C PHE A 161 19.40 14.54 6.72
N PRO A 162 20.59 14.26 6.17
CA PRO A 162 21.72 13.83 6.97
C PRO A 162 22.07 14.80 8.11
N VAL A 163 22.47 14.25 9.26
CA VAL A 163 22.85 15.01 10.47
C VAL A 163 24.10 15.85 10.17
N LEU A 164 24.13 17.09 10.63
CA LEU A 164 25.34 17.94 10.57
C LEU A 164 26.38 17.49 11.61
N ARG A 165 27.69 17.65 11.34
CA ARG A 165 28.78 17.14 12.21
C ARG A 165 28.67 17.52 13.69
N ASP A 166 28.10 18.68 14.00
CA ASP A 166 27.98 19.21 15.36
C ASP A 166 26.57 19.11 15.96
N ALA A 167 25.63 18.44 15.27
CA ALA A 167 24.26 18.26 15.73
C ALA A 167 24.05 16.92 16.44
N ALA A 168 23.02 16.84 17.29
CA ALA A 168 22.64 15.58 17.92
C ALA A 168 22.21 14.54 16.89
N ARG A 169 22.76 13.34 17.05
CA ARG A 169 22.44 12.14 16.27
C ARG A 169 21.25 11.43 16.89
N CYS A 170 20.25 11.09 16.10
CA CYS A 170 19.04 10.39 16.55
C CYS A 170 18.73 9.16 15.67
N PHE A 171 19.76 8.40 15.27
CA PHE A 171 19.62 7.30 14.30
C PHE A 171 18.62 6.22 14.72
N GLY A 172 18.57 5.87 16.01
CA GLY A 172 17.57 4.93 16.52
C GLY A 172 16.13 5.42 16.29
N ASN A 173 15.88 6.71 16.54
CA ASN A 173 14.58 7.34 16.31
C ASN A 173 14.26 7.48 14.82
N ASP A 174 15.24 7.85 13.99
CA ASP A 174 15.08 7.93 12.54
C ASP A 174 14.72 6.55 11.95
N ARG A 175 15.40 5.50 12.43
CA ARG A 175 15.14 4.11 12.06
C ARG A 175 13.72 3.69 12.46
N ALA A 176 13.33 3.96 13.70
CA ALA A 176 11.99 3.65 14.20
C ALA A 176 10.91 4.40 13.42
N ALA A 177 11.13 5.68 13.10
CA ALA A 177 10.21 6.48 12.31
C ALA A 177 10.01 5.89 10.90
N LEU A 178 11.09 5.56 10.20
CA LEU A 178 11.03 4.90 8.89
C LEU A 178 10.29 3.56 8.98
N TYR A 179 10.62 2.74 9.98
CA TYR A 179 10.01 1.43 10.20
C TYR A 179 8.50 1.53 10.48
N MET A 180 8.05 2.56 11.21
CA MET A 180 6.64 2.80 11.50
C MET A 180 5.88 3.39 10.31
N ALA A 181 6.52 4.30 9.57
CA ALA A 181 5.86 5.01 8.48
C ALA A 181 5.42 4.06 7.36
N ILE A 182 6.29 3.14 6.94
CA ILE A 182 6.03 2.21 5.82
C ILE A 182 4.73 1.40 6.01
N PRO A 183 4.55 0.62 7.10
CA PRO A 183 3.36 -0.17 7.30
C PRO A 183 2.14 0.65 7.72
N SER A 184 2.31 1.89 8.21
CA SER A 184 1.18 2.72 8.67
C SER A 184 0.35 3.33 7.53
N ILE A 185 0.85 3.32 6.29
CA ILE A 185 0.26 4.05 5.16
C ILE A 185 -0.42 3.09 4.17
N GLU A 186 -1.46 3.58 3.49
CA GLU A 186 -2.13 2.83 2.43
C GLU A 186 -1.20 2.68 1.21
N SER A 187 -1.23 1.50 0.60
CA SER A 187 -0.52 1.25 -0.66
C SER A 187 -1.20 1.97 -1.81
N PHE A 188 -0.42 2.45 -2.78
CA PHE A 188 -0.92 2.96 -4.05
C PHE A 188 -0.52 2.06 -5.23
N PRO A 189 -1.46 1.68 -6.12
CA PRO A 189 -2.91 1.80 -5.97
C PRO A 189 -3.43 1.10 -4.71
N LEU A 190 -4.62 1.50 -4.25
CA LEU A 190 -5.25 0.92 -3.07
C LEU A 190 -5.34 -0.61 -3.21
N ARG A 191 -5.01 -1.33 -2.15
CA ARG A 191 -5.04 -2.80 -2.12
C ARG A 191 -5.84 -3.27 -0.94
N ASP A 192 -6.39 -4.48 -1.09
CA ASP A 192 -7.03 -5.17 0.01
C ASP A 192 -6.03 -5.39 1.17
N ARG A 193 -6.34 -4.76 2.30
CA ARG A 193 -5.56 -4.86 3.54
C ARG A 193 -5.49 -6.30 4.06
N ALA A 194 -6.47 -7.16 3.74
CA ALA A 194 -6.42 -8.57 4.15
C ALA A 194 -5.17 -9.28 3.60
N LYS A 195 -4.75 -8.95 2.37
CA LYS A 195 -3.51 -9.48 1.76
C LYS A 195 -2.27 -8.96 2.48
N THR A 196 -2.29 -7.69 2.89
CA THR A 196 -1.20 -7.08 3.68
C THR A 196 -1.07 -7.75 5.05
N ILE A 197 -2.21 -8.01 5.72
CA ILE A 197 -2.26 -8.72 6.99
C ILE A 197 -1.74 -10.15 6.84
N GLU A 198 -2.12 -10.86 5.79
CA GLU A 198 -1.63 -12.22 5.55
C GLU A 198 -0.10 -12.29 5.47
N LEU A 199 0.50 -11.36 4.71
CA LEU A 199 1.94 -11.28 4.47
C LEU A 199 2.72 -10.74 5.67
N ASN A 200 2.32 -9.57 6.19
CA ASN A 200 3.12 -8.81 7.17
C ASN A 200 2.64 -8.98 8.60
N LYS A 201 1.45 -9.58 8.79
CA LYS A 201 0.74 -9.62 10.08
C LYS A 201 0.56 -8.24 10.72
N ALA A 202 0.53 -7.20 9.90
CA ALA A 202 0.30 -5.83 10.30
C ALA A 202 -0.31 -5.03 9.16
N TYR A 203 -1.01 -3.94 9.48
CA TYR A 203 -1.56 -3.01 8.50
C TYR A 203 -1.62 -1.59 9.06
N GLY A 204 -1.77 -0.62 8.16
CA GLY A 204 -1.85 0.79 8.52
C GLY A 204 -3.27 1.30 8.48
N ARG A 205 -3.65 2.17 9.42
CA ARG A 205 -4.89 2.95 9.34
C ARG A 205 -4.79 4.27 10.08
N TYR A 206 -5.69 5.20 9.79
CA TYR A 206 -5.91 6.35 10.66
C TYR A 206 -6.75 5.92 11.85
N CYS A 207 -6.29 6.23 13.07
CA CYS A 207 -7.05 6.01 14.29
C CYS A 207 -7.49 7.36 14.87
N SER A 208 -8.80 7.52 15.05
CA SER A 208 -9.40 8.72 15.62
C SER A 208 -9.06 8.91 17.11
N VAL A 209 -8.92 7.83 17.87
CA VAL A 209 -8.51 7.86 19.29
C VAL A 209 -7.08 8.38 19.41
N ALA A 210 -6.16 7.85 18.60
CA ALA A 210 -4.75 8.26 18.59
C ALA A 210 -4.51 9.56 17.79
N LYS A 211 -5.50 10.02 17.01
CA LYS A 211 -5.45 11.19 16.11
C LYS A 211 -4.27 11.17 15.12
N LYS A 212 -3.81 9.98 14.74
CA LYS A 212 -2.67 9.77 13.85
C LYS A 212 -2.84 8.47 13.06
N ARG A 213 -2.03 8.30 12.02
CA ARG A 213 -1.89 6.99 11.38
C ARG A 213 -1.10 6.07 12.30
N VAL A 214 -1.59 4.85 12.48
CA VAL A 214 -1.03 3.83 13.36
C VAL A 214 -0.72 2.58 12.56
N VAL A 215 0.26 1.83 13.04
CA VAL A 215 0.49 0.45 12.63
C VAL A 215 -0.28 -0.44 13.58
N VAL A 216 -1.13 -1.30 13.04
CA VAL A 216 -1.90 -2.28 13.79
C VAL A 216 -1.29 -3.64 13.55
N GLU A 217 -0.70 -4.23 14.58
CA GLU A 217 -0.18 -5.60 14.50
C GLU A 217 -1.32 -6.59 14.76
N ALA A 218 -1.43 -7.61 13.91
CA ALA A 218 -2.46 -8.64 13.90
C ALA A 218 -1.87 -10.06 14.09
N LYS A 219 -0.71 -10.17 14.77
CA LYS A 219 -0.08 -11.46 15.11
C LYS A 219 -0.74 -12.18 16.30
N GLY A 220 -1.31 -11.41 17.22
CA GLY A 220 -1.87 -11.91 18.48
C GLY A 220 -3.35 -12.28 18.40
N LYS A 221 -3.90 -12.67 19.56
CA LYS A 221 -5.35 -12.92 19.74
C LYS A 221 -6.19 -11.68 19.43
N TYR A 222 -5.66 -10.50 19.73
CA TYR A 222 -6.28 -9.21 19.46
C TYR A 222 -5.30 -8.29 18.75
N PRO A 223 -5.76 -7.50 17.76
CA PRO A 223 -4.94 -6.49 17.14
C PRO A 223 -4.63 -5.34 18.11
N MET A 224 -3.40 -4.85 18.05
CA MET A 224 -2.90 -3.77 18.90
C MET A 224 -2.17 -2.72 18.08
N HIS A 225 -2.24 -1.46 18.51
CA HIS A 225 -1.39 -0.41 17.97
C HIS A 225 0.04 -0.62 18.41
N LEU A 226 0.97 -0.36 17.50
CA LEU A 226 2.35 -0.15 17.86
C LEU A 226 2.58 1.35 18.05
N GLU A 227 3.08 1.74 19.21
CA GLU A 227 3.57 3.10 19.48
C GLU A 227 5.07 3.08 19.76
N TYR A 228 5.74 4.17 19.43
CA TYR A 228 7.17 4.34 19.66
C TYR A 228 7.39 5.53 20.57
N ASP A 229 8.09 5.32 21.68
CA ASP A 229 8.53 6.39 22.57
C ASP A 229 9.96 6.79 22.18
N ALA A 230 10.12 7.97 21.60
CA ALA A 230 11.39 8.51 21.15
C ALA A 230 12.32 8.92 22.30
N LEU A 231 11.80 9.14 23.52
CA LEU A 231 12.62 9.46 24.69
C LEU A 231 13.38 8.22 25.13
N TYR A 232 12.65 7.12 25.35
CA TYR A 232 13.19 5.84 25.83
C TYR A 232 13.70 4.93 24.70
N GLY A 233 13.32 5.21 23.45
CA GLY A 233 13.70 4.41 22.28
C GLY A 233 13.00 3.05 22.24
N THR A 234 11.80 2.93 22.82
CA THR A 234 11.09 1.66 22.99
C THR A 234 9.77 1.64 22.24
N PHE A 235 9.37 0.44 21.81
CA PHE A 235 8.05 0.20 21.25
C PHE A 235 7.10 -0.34 22.31
N SER A 236 5.85 0.11 22.27
CA SER A 236 4.77 -0.38 23.14
C SER A 236 3.57 -0.81 22.32
N TYR A 237 2.88 -1.84 22.81
CA TYR A 237 1.63 -2.32 22.23
C TYR A 237 0.45 -1.75 23.02
N ILE A 238 -0.45 -1.07 22.33
CA ILE A 238 -1.61 -0.40 22.94
C ILE A 238 -2.89 -1.00 22.37
N MET A 239 -3.73 -1.53 23.25
CA MET A 239 -5.08 -1.96 22.88
C MET A 239 -5.93 -0.73 22.54
N CYS A 240 -6.60 -0.77 21.39
CA CYS A 240 -7.52 0.28 20.97
C CYS A 240 -8.80 -0.33 20.40
N GLU A 241 -9.93 0.03 21.00
CA GLU A 241 -11.25 -0.47 20.61
C GLU A 241 -11.56 -0.15 19.14
N GLU A 242 -11.21 1.05 18.68
CA GLU A 242 -11.44 1.45 17.28
C GLU A 242 -10.71 0.53 16.29
N CYS A 243 -9.46 0.16 16.58
CA CYS A 243 -8.71 -0.76 15.72
C CYS A 243 -9.15 -2.21 15.85
N LEU A 244 -9.61 -2.62 17.03
CA LEU A 244 -10.22 -3.93 17.22
C LEU A 244 -11.50 -4.04 16.37
N VAL A 245 -12.39 -3.06 16.45
CA VAL A 245 -13.64 -3.04 15.67
C VAL A 245 -13.36 -2.97 14.16
N ASP A 246 -12.44 -2.10 13.72
CA ASP A 246 -12.03 -2.04 12.30
C ASP A 246 -11.55 -3.41 11.80
N SER A 247 -10.69 -4.09 12.55
CA SER A 247 -10.14 -5.39 12.14
C SER A 247 -11.19 -6.48 11.90
N VAL A 248 -12.27 -6.49 12.69
CA VAL A 248 -13.32 -7.54 12.60
C VAL A 248 -14.46 -7.15 11.67
N THR A 249 -14.63 -5.86 11.40
CA THR A 249 -15.70 -5.34 10.52
C THR A 249 -15.21 -4.97 9.12
N TYR A 250 -13.89 -4.95 8.89
CA TYR A 250 -13.28 -4.62 7.61
C TYR A 250 -13.84 -5.51 6.49
N LYS A 251 -14.30 -4.85 5.42
CA LYS A 251 -14.72 -5.48 4.17
C LYS A 251 -14.07 -4.73 3.02
N TRP A 252 -13.27 -5.43 2.23
CA TRP A 252 -12.72 -4.86 1.00
C TRP A 252 -13.84 -4.53 0.03
N LYS A 253 -13.78 -3.32 -0.52
CA LYS A 253 -14.58 -2.91 -1.67
C LYS A 253 -13.60 -2.55 -2.76
N ASP A 254 -13.72 -3.21 -3.90
CA ASP A 254 -12.81 -2.95 -5.00
C ASP A 254 -13.06 -1.53 -5.54
N PRO A 255 -12.03 -0.67 -5.65
CA PRO A 255 -12.19 0.67 -6.21
C PRO A 255 -12.81 0.66 -7.62
N SER A 256 -12.56 -0.39 -8.41
CA SER A 256 -13.14 -0.51 -9.75
C SER A 256 -14.66 -0.72 -9.76
N GLU A 257 -15.25 -1.20 -8.67
CA GLU A 257 -16.70 -1.33 -8.53
C GLU A 257 -17.37 0.03 -8.25
N ALA A 258 -16.65 0.97 -7.63
CA ALA A 258 -17.17 2.32 -7.35
C ALA A 258 -17.25 3.20 -8.60
N ASP A 259 -16.28 3.10 -9.51
CA ASP A 259 -16.23 3.86 -10.78
C ASP A 259 -17.37 3.49 -11.73
N SER A 260 -17.92 2.27 -11.63
CA SER A 260 -19.06 1.85 -12.44
C SER A 260 -20.27 2.77 -12.26
N SER A 261 -20.49 3.32 -11.06
CA SER A 261 -21.62 4.19 -10.77
C SER A 261 -21.50 5.58 -11.40
N VAL A 262 -20.28 6.13 -11.48
CA VAL A 262 -19.98 7.41 -12.14
C VAL A 262 -20.01 7.24 -13.65
N GLU A 263 -19.50 6.12 -14.18
CA GLU A 263 -19.57 5.80 -15.60
C GLU A 263 -21.02 5.53 -16.05
N ILE A 264 -21.83 4.89 -15.19
CA ILE A 264 -23.29 4.73 -15.38
C ILE A 264 -23.97 6.09 -15.33
N ALA A 265 -23.63 6.97 -14.38
CA ALA A 265 -24.22 8.31 -14.28
C ALA A 265 -23.85 9.19 -15.48
N GLN A 266 -22.60 9.14 -15.96
CA GLN A 266 -22.15 9.83 -17.17
C GLN A 266 -22.83 9.29 -18.42
N LYS A 267 -22.93 7.96 -18.58
CA LYS A 267 -23.71 7.35 -19.66
C LYS A 267 -25.17 7.76 -19.59
N LEU A 268 -25.78 7.82 -18.40
CA LEU A 268 -27.16 8.28 -18.22
C LEU A 268 -27.32 9.77 -18.57
N GLN A 269 -26.35 10.61 -18.23
CA GLN A 269 -26.34 12.03 -18.57
C GLN A 269 -26.18 12.25 -20.09
N GLU A 270 -25.27 11.52 -20.74
CA GLU A 270 -25.11 11.55 -22.20
C GLU A 270 -26.36 11.05 -22.94
N LEU A 271 -27.04 10.05 -22.38
CA LEU A 271 -28.32 9.54 -22.87
C LEU A 271 -29.44 10.58 -22.72
N ALA A 272 -29.47 11.31 -21.61
CA ALA A 272 -30.43 12.38 -21.37
C ALA A 272 -30.20 13.60 -22.27
N ASP A 273 -28.94 13.95 -22.52
CA ASP A 273 -28.57 15.18 -23.22
C ASP A 273 -28.63 15.04 -24.75
N ASN A 274 -28.33 13.85 -25.30
CA ASN A 274 -28.22 13.67 -26.76
C ASN A 274 -29.26 12.72 -27.37
N GLY A 275 -29.91 11.85 -26.59
CA GLY A 275 -30.88 10.87 -27.12
C GLY A 275 -30.32 9.95 -28.22
N THR A 276 -28.99 9.78 -28.26
CA THR A 276 -28.25 9.08 -29.31
C THR A 276 -27.90 7.64 -28.97
N GLY A 277 -28.08 7.19 -27.73
CA GLY A 277 -27.76 5.81 -27.37
C GLY A 277 -28.71 4.82 -28.03
N THR A 278 -28.13 3.77 -28.59
CA THR A 278 -28.85 2.64 -29.15
C THR A 278 -28.84 1.46 -28.18
N VAL A 279 -29.91 0.67 -28.20
CA VAL A 279 -30.09 -0.53 -27.39
C VAL A 279 -30.33 -1.70 -28.31
N GLU A 280 -29.64 -2.81 -28.06
CA GLU A 280 -29.85 -4.06 -28.78
C GLU A 280 -31.12 -4.75 -28.31
N VAL A 281 -32.02 -4.99 -29.27
CA VAL A 281 -33.23 -5.81 -29.07
C VAL A 281 -33.14 -7.09 -29.89
N PHE A 282 -33.72 -8.17 -29.39
CA PHE A 282 -33.74 -9.46 -30.05
C PHE A 282 -35.14 -10.07 -30.03
N HIS A 283 -35.44 -10.88 -31.05
CA HIS A 283 -36.73 -11.55 -31.18
C HIS A 283 -36.76 -12.86 -30.37
N THR A 284 -37.83 -13.11 -29.62
CA THR A 284 -38.02 -14.27 -28.73
C THR A 284 -38.02 -15.64 -29.45
N ARG A 285 -38.27 -15.68 -30.75
CA ARG A 285 -38.36 -16.95 -31.53
C ARG A 285 -37.09 -17.35 -32.30
N GLY A 286 -35.96 -16.68 -32.07
CA GLY A 286 -34.65 -17.15 -32.50
C GLY A 286 -34.43 -17.20 -34.02
N SER A 287 -34.02 -16.07 -34.60
CA SER A 287 -32.97 -15.98 -35.62
C SER A 287 -32.53 -14.52 -35.70
N LEU A 288 -31.22 -14.27 -35.69
CA LEU A 288 -30.62 -12.95 -35.48
C LEU A 288 -31.14 -11.86 -36.44
N SER A 289 -31.48 -10.68 -35.90
CA SER A 289 -30.52 -9.57 -35.92
C SER A 289 -30.91 -8.49 -34.91
N SER A 290 -29.89 -8.08 -34.16
CA SER A 290 -29.76 -6.81 -33.44
C SER A 290 -30.16 -5.68 -34.38
N SER A 291 -31.33 -5.09 -34.15
CA SER A 291 -31.58 -3.73 -34.60
C SER A 291 -31.26 -2.84 -33.41
N GLU A 292 -30.17 -2.10 -33.50
CA GLU A 292 -29.90 -0.99 -32.61
C GLU A 292 -31.09 -0.01 -32.65
N LYS A 293 -31.81 0.11 -31.54
CA LYS A 293 -32.94 1.04 -31.41
C LYS A 293 -32.54 2.20 -30.53
N ARG A 294 -32.84 3.41 -30.97
CA ARG A 294 -32.64 4.60 -30.15
C ARG A 294 -33.43 4.45 -28.86
N ILE A 295 -32.79 4.79 -27.75
CA ILE A 295 -33.38 4.67 -26.42
C ILE A 295 -34.67 5.48 -26.28
N VAL A 296 -34.76 6.62 -26.96
CA VAL A 296 -35.96 7.48 -26.97
C VAL A 296 -37.18 6.80 -27.60
N ASP A 297 -36.97 5.88 -28.53
CA ASP A 297 -38.04 5.18 -29.26
C ASP A 297 -38.30 3.76 -28.70
N LEU A 298 -37.57 3.38 -27.64
CA LEU A 298 -37.55 2.00 -27.14
C LEU A 298 -38.91 1.57 -26.56
N LYS A 299 -39.61 2.48 -25.86
CA LYS A 299 -40.94 2.19 -25.28
C LYS A 299 -41.95 1.90 -26.38
N GLU A 300 -42.12 2.83 -27.31
CA GLU A 300 -43.05 2.69 -28.44
C GLU A 300 -42.73 1.46 -29.29
N PHE A 301 -41.44 1.19 -29.51
CA PHE A 301 -41.01 0.00 -30.24
C PHE A 301 -41.42 -1.31 -29.56
N LEU A 302 -41.20 -1.43 -28.24
CA LEU A 302 -41.54 -2.65 -27.50
C LEU A 302 -43.06 -2.84 -27.41
N GLU A 303 -43.83 -1.78 -27.30
CA GLU A 303 -45.31 -1.83 -27.36
C GLU A 303 -45.80 -2.29 -28.74
N ALA A 304 -45.23 -1.75 -29.82
CA ALA A 304 -45.57 -2.14 -31.18
C ALA A 304 -45.08 -3.55 -31.57
N ASN A 305 -44.06 -4.07 -30.88
CA ASN A 305 -43.44 -5.36 -31.19
C ASN A 305 -43.34 -6.26 -29.94
N PRO A 306 -44.45 -6.90 -29.50
CA PRO A 306 -44.50 -7.71 -28.28
C PRO A 306 -43.52 -8.88 -28.22
N SER A 307 -43.04 -9.35 -29.38
CA SER A 307 -42.14 -10.50 -29.51
C SER A 307 -40.65 -10.16 -29.37
N PHE A 308 -40.29 -8.89 -29.15
CA PHE A 308 -38.91 -8.44 -28.94
C PHE A 308 -38.59 -8.18 -27.47
N ASN A 309 -37.37 -8.50 -27.06
CA ASN A 309 -36.82 -8.26 -25.74
C ASN A 309 -35.51 -7.46 -25.83
N VAL A 310 -35.13 -6.82 -24.73
CA VAL A 310 -33.86 -6.10 -24.61
C VAL A 310 -32.76 -7.06 -24.15
N HIS A 311 -31.62 -7.02 -24.84
CA HIS A 311 -30.44 -7.84 -24.55
C HIS A 311 -29.89 -7.58 -23.14
N SER A 312 -29.37 -8.61 -22.46
CA SER A 312 -28.77 -8.54 -21.11
C SER A 312 -27.76 -7.40 -20.93
N LYS A 313 -26.86 -7.23 -21.91
CA LYS A 313 -25.89 -6.11 -21.99
C LYS A 313 -26.49 -4.70 -21.82
N HIS A 314 -27.75 -4.49 -22.21
CA HIS A 314 -28.42 -3.18 -22.14
C HIS A 314 -29.54 -3.14 -21.09
N ALA A 315 -29.65 -4.17 -20.25
CA ALA A 315 -30.76 -4.34 -19.31
C ALA A 315 -30.88 -3.20 -18.31
N LEU A 316 -29.76 -2.71 -17.79
CA LEU A 316 -29.74 -1.65 -16.80
C LEU A 316 -30.27 -0.33 -17.38
N ILE A 317 -29.80 0.05 -18.58
CA ILE A 317 -30.22 1.27 -19.28
C ILE A 317 -31.72 1.19 -19.61
N ALA A 318 -32.17 0.05 -20.16
CA ALA A 318 -33.58 -0.13 -20.48
C ALA A 318 -34.48 -0.12 -19.24
N LYS A 319 -34.04 -0.67 -18.11
CA LYS A 319 -34.80 -0.62 -16.85
C LYS A 319 -34.98 0.81 -16.34
N ILE A 320 -33.97 1.66 -16.50
CA ILE A 320 -34.03 3.07 -16.08
C ILE A 320 -35.01 3.86 -16.96
N VAL A 321 -35.03 3.58 -18.27
CA VAL A 321 -35.85 4.32 -19.24
C VAL A 321 -37.30 3.83 -19.29
N LEU A 322 -37.51 2.52 -19.22
CA LEU A 322 -38.82 1.88 -19.37
C LEU A 322 -39.55 1.66 -18.03
N GLY A 323 -38.86 1.80 -16.91
CA GLY A 323 -39.41 1.52 -15.58
C GLY A 323 -39.75 0.04 -15.35
N GLU A 324 -40.61 -0.22 -14.36
CA GLU A 324 -41.01 -1.60 -14.02
C GLU A 324 -42.04 -2.20 -15.00
N GLU A 325 -42.63 -1.40 -15.91
CA GLU A 325 -43.65 -1.85 -16.87
C GLU A 325 -43.14 -2.93 -17.86
N PHE A 326 -41.83 -2.94 -18.13
CA PHE A 326 -41.20 -3.85 -19.11
C PHE A 326 -40.24 -4.84 -18.48
N LYS A 327 -40.29 -5.04 -17.15
CA LYS A 327 -39.32 -5.87 -16.42
C LYS A 327 -39.16 -7.28 -16.99
N ASP A 328 -40.25 -7.90 -17.42
CA ASP A 328 -40.25 -9.27 -17.95
C ASP A 328 -39.66 -9.38 -19.37
N ARG A 329 -39.32 -8.24 -19.98
CA ARG A 329 -38.81 -8.13 -21.36
C ARG A 329 -37.39 -7.57 -21.42
N ILE A 330 -36.76 -7.35 -20.26
CA ILE A 330 -35.44 -6.76 -20.12
C ILE A 330 -34.50 -7.81 -19.51
N GLY A 331 -33.37 -8.07 -20.16
CA GLY A 331 -32.30 -8.88 -19.56
C GLY A 331 -32.16 -10.32 -20.08
N GLY A 332 -32.80 -10.67 -21.18
CA GLY A 332 -32.68 -12.01 -21.76
C GLY A 332 -31.50 -12.17 -22.71
N GLU A 333 -31.16 -13.42 -23.02
CA GLU A 333 -30.21 -13.79 -24.07
C GLU A 333 -30.94 -14.51 -25.22
N PRO A 334 -30.43 -14.45 -26.47
CA PRO A 334 -31.00 -15.18 -27.57
C PRO A 334 -30.87 -16.69 -27.29
N VAL A 335 -31.97 -17.43 -27.35
CA VAL A 335 -31.92 -18.89 -27.29
C VAL A 335 -31.36 -19.39 -28.62
N GLU A 336 -30.12 -19.89 -28.61
CA GLU A 336 -29.56 -20.61 -29.74
C GLU A 336 -30.40 -21.88 -29.98
N GLN A 337 -31.04 -21.99 -31.13
CA GLN A 337 -31.71 -23.22 -31.53
C GLN A 337 -30.64 -24.28 -31.79
N ALA A 338 -30.58 -25.30 -30.92
CA ALA A 338 -29.82 -26.50 -31.19
C ALA A 338 -30.32 -27.15 -32.48
N GLU A 339 -29.41 -27.44 -33.40
CA GLU A 339 -29.73 -28.16 -34.64
C GLU A 339 -30.35 -29.54 -34.33
N PRO A 340 -31.34 -30.00 -35.12
CA PRO A 340 -32.03 -31.25 -34.87
C PRO A 340 -31.08 -32.44 -35.06
N THR A 341 -30.82 -33.16 -33.96
CA THR A 341 -30.06 -34.40 -33.94
C THR A 341 -30.84 -35.52 -34.65
N GLU A 342 -30.22 -36.12 -35.65
CA GLU A 342 -30.77 -37.25 -36.41
C GLU A 342 -30.87 -38.52 -35.54
N VAL A 343 -32.02 -39.18 -35.61
CA VAL A 343 -32.42 -40.32 -34.79
C VAL A 343 -31.94 -41.64 -35.40
N ALA A 344 -31.23 -42.48 -34.62
CA ALA A 344 -31.10 -43.91 -34.92
C ALA A 344 -31.08 -44.82 -33.66
N LYS A 345 -32.29 -45.30 -33.34
CA LYS A 345 -32.72 -46.64 -32.89
C LYS A 345 -31.91 -47.49 -31.87
N VAL A 346 -32.57 -47.71 -30.72
CA VAL A 346 -33.01 -48.98 -30.10
C VAL A 346 -31.96 -50.05 -29.70
N ALA A 347 -31.72 -50.12 -28.37
CA ALA A 347 -31.86 -51.25 -27.39
C ALA A 347 -31.68 -52.73 -27.82
N PRO A 348 -31.32 -53.70 -26.93
CA PRO A 348 -31.55 -53.68 -25.48
C PRO A 348 -30.45 -54.25 -24.54
N GLU A 349 -30.64 -53.90 -23.27
CA GLU A 349 -30.23 -54.55 -22.01
C GLU A 349 -30.45 -56.09 -21.98
N PRO A 350 -29.79 -56.87 -21.09
CA PRO A 350 -30.11 -56.80 -19.64
C PRO A 350 -29.04 -57.22 -18.60
N THR A 351 -29.32 -56.82 -17.34
CA THR A 351 -29.04 -57.52 -16.05
C THR A 351 -27.58 -57.82 -15.67
N GLU A 352 -27.12 -57.83 -14.41
CA GLU A 352 -27.58 -57.47 -13.06
C GLU A 352 -26.34 -57.79 -12.15
N VAL A 353 -26.38 -57.38 -10.88
CA VAL A 353 -25.64 -57.97 -9.74
C VAL A 353 -24.22 -57.44 -9.41
N ALA A 354 -24.24 -56.49 -8.46
CA ALA A 354 -23.65 -56.55 -7.12
C ALA A 354 -22.12 -56.67 -6.86
N LYS A 355 -21.73 -55.76 -5.96
CA LYS A 355 -20.93 -55.96 -4.73
C LYS A 355 -19.39 -56.02 -4.79
N THR A 356 -18.87 -55.28 -3.80
CA THR A 356 -17.69 -55.53 -2.95
C THR A 356 -16.28 -55.09 -3.39
N LYS A 357 -15.82 -54.05 -2.66
CA LYS A 357 -14.73 -54.09 -1.64
C LYS A 357 -13.27 -54.23 -2.10
N ALA A 358 -12.47 -53.34 -1.49
CA ALA A 358 -11.10 -53.52 -0.98
C ALA A 358 -9.89 -53.21 -1.88
N MET A 359 -9.12 -52.25 -1.35
CA MET A 359 -7.68 -52.30 -1.09
C MET A 359 -6.65 -52.41 -2.22
N CYS A 360 -5.81 -51.37 -2.24
CA CYS A 360 -4.35 -51.40 -2.15
C CYS A 360 -3.54 -51.83 -3.39
N GLY A 361 -2.52 -51.02 -3.70
CA GLY A 361 -1.28 -51.53 -4.28
C GLY A 361 -0.75 -50.75 -5.48
N CYS A 362 0.20 -49.86 -5.20
CA CYS A 362 1.39 -49.49 -5.97
C CYS A 362 1.41 -49.56 -7.51
N GLY A 363 1.77 -48.40 -8.08
CA GLY A 363 2.93 -48.31 -8.96
C GLY A 363 2.63 -48.25 -10.45
N MET A 364 2.92 -47.12 -11.08
CA MET A 364 4.13 -46.94 -11.89
C MET A 364 4.13 -45.56 -12.54
N ALA A 365 5.33 -45.02 -12.64
CA ALA A 365 5.66 -43.79 -13.35
C ALA A 365 5.24 -43.87 -14.82
N THR A 366 4.84 -42.74 -15.40
CA THR A 366 5.35 -42.30 -16.70
C THR A 366 5.36 -40.77 -16.75
N ASP A 367 6.51 -40.25 -17.19
CA ASP A 367 6.79 -38.86 -17.48
C ASP A 367 5.79 -38.27 -18.49
N SER A 368 5.45 -36.98 -18.31
CA SER A 368 5.70 -35.97 -19.35
C SER A 368 5.21 -34.56 -18.99
N LYS A 369 6.11 -33.61 -19.22
CA LYS A 369 5.93 -32.19 -19.57
C LYS A 369 5.36 -31.24 -18.51
N LYS A 370 6.22 -30.41 -17.89
CA LYS A 370 6.64 -29.06 -18.34
C LYS A 370 5.50 -28.03 -18.27
N GLU A 371 5.38 -27.37 -17.12
CA GLU A 371 5.12 -25.93 -17.08
C GLU A 371 5.74 -25.35 -15.81
N THR A 372 6.64 -24.40 -16.03
CA THR A 372 7.54 -23.83 -15.03
C THR A 372 6.78 -22.78 -14.23
N LEU A 373 6.33 -23.12 -13.02
CA LEU A 373 5.89 -22.14 -12.04
C LEU A 373 7.12 -21.57 -11.33
N THR A 374 7.43 -20.31 -11.60
CA THR A 374 8.50 -19.57 -10.93
C THR A 374 8.14 -19.40 -9.46
N LYS A 375 8.90 -20.05 -8.57
CA LYS A 375 8.82 -19.89 -7.12
C LYS A 375 9.11 -18.43 -6.76
N GLN A 376 8.07 -17.75 -6.28
CA GLN A 376 8.19 -16.47 -5.58
C GLN A 376 8.88 -16.77 -4.24
N LYS A 377 10.09 -16.24 -4.08
CA LYS A 377 10.95 -16.47 -2.91
C LYS A 377 10.45 -15.57 -1.77
N ASP A 378 10.13 -16.20 -0.64
CA ASP A 378 9.71 -15.54 0.60
C ASP A 378 10.68 -14.42 0.98
N SER A 379 10.18 -13.19 1.07
CA SER A 379 10.87 -12.07 1.69
C SER A 379 10.63 -12.14 3.20
N SER A 380 11.40 -12.99 3.87
CA SER A 380 11.56 -12.89 5.32
C SER A 380 12.23 -11.55 5.63
N ILE A 381 11.51 -10.68 6.35
CA ILE A 381 12.10 -9.52 7.03
C ILE A 381 13.18 -10.07 7.96
N THR A 382 14.44 -9.87 7.60
CA THR A 382 15.58 -10.17 8.45
C THR A 382 15.56 -9.19 9.62
N GLU A 383 15.41 -9.71 10.84
CA GLU A 383 15.71 -8.99 12.05
C GLU A 383 17.20 -8.61 12.04
N PHE A 384 17.49 -7.35 11.71
CA PHE A 384 18.82 -6.76 11.88
C PHE A 384 19.04 -6.51 13.38
N SER A 385 19.50 -7.56 14.06
CA SER A 385 20.10 -7.47 15.40
C SER A 385 21.51 -6.88 15.26
N ASP A 386 21.61 -5.55 15.17
CA ASP A 386 22.87 -4.87 15.46
C ASP A 386 22.91 -4.55 16.96
N SER A 387 23.76 -5.27 17.69
CA SER A 387 24.19 -4.90 19.04
C SER A 387 24.95 -3.58 18.96
N GLU A 388 24.29 -2.46 19.21
CA GLU A 388 25.01 -1.22 19.47
C GLU A 388 25.75 -1.38 20.81
N ALA A 389 27.08 -1.36 20.73
CA ALA A 389 27.95 -1.23 21.87
C ALA A 389 27.62 0.10 22.56
N SER A 390 26.90 0.02 23.66
CA SER A 390 26.77 1.09 24.64
C SER A 390 28.16 1.38 25.21
N GLU A 391 28.73 2.54 24.89
CA GLU A 391 29.87 3.06 25.62
C GLU A 391 29.45 3.43 27.06
N ALA A 392 29.89 2.59 27.99
CA ALA A 392 30.30 2.87 29.36
C ALA A 392 29.35 3.66 30.29
N SER A 393 28.67 2.91 31.17
CA SER A 393 28.71 3.19 32.61
C SER A 393 28.74 1.86 33.38
N GLU A 394 29.81 1.64 34.14
CA GLU A 394 30.06 0.46 34.95
C GLU A 394 29.09 0.32 36.15
N ASP A 395 28.95 -0.93 36.58
CA ASP A 395 28.47 -1.43 37.88
C ASP A 395 26.99 -1.28 38.25
N SER A 396 26.24 -2.37 38.08
CA SER A 396 25.99 -3.33 39.18
C SER A 396 25.18 -4.53 38.67
N LYS A 397 25.62 -5.73 39.06
CA LYS A 397 24.92 -6.99 38.76
C LYS A 397 23.81 -7.21 39.78
N GLU A 398 22.55 -7.16 39.35
CA GLU A 398 21.45 -7.85 40.01
C GLU A 398 20.78 -8.80 39.01
N ALA A 399 20.59 -10.05 39.43
CA ALA A 399 19.94 -11.09 38.66
C ALA A 399 18.44 -10.79 38.53
N PRO A 400 17.79 -11.12 37.39
CA PRO A 400 16.35 -10.94 37.25
C PRO A 400 15.60 -11.95 38.13
N ALA A 401 14.70 -11.43 38.95
CA ALA A 401 13.69 -12.22 39.66
C ALA A 401 12.70 -12.80 38.65
N GLU A 402 12.42 -14.10 38.78
CA GLU A 402 11.36 -14.80 38.06
C GLU A 402 10.01 -14.18 38.42
N PHE A 403 9.30 -13.67 37.42
CA PHE A 403 7.95 -13.13 37.57
C PHE A 403 6.95 -14.22 37.18
N ASP A 404 6.33 -14.81 38.19
CA ASP A 404 5.27 -15.80 38.06
C ASP A 404 3.98 -15.10 37.60
N SER A 405 3.49 -15.42 36.40
CA SER A 405 2.34 -14.75 35.79
C SER A 405 1.09 -15.64 35.83
N ASP A 406 0.50 -15.78 37.02
CA ASP A 406 -0.89 -16.22 37.18
C ASP A 406 -1.69 -15.09 37.80
N VAL A 407 -2.29 -14.25 36.94
CA VAL A 407 -3.33 -13.31 37.35
C VAL A 407 -4.53 -13.50 36.44
N ASP A 408 -5.50 -14.26 36.94
CA ASP A 408 -6.85 -14.34 36.40
C ASP A 408 -7.52 -12.96 36.43
N ALA A 409 -7.76 -12.39 35.25
CA ALA A 409 -8.58 -11.19 35.11
C ALA A 409 -10.06 -11.53 35.36
N VAL A 410 -10.55 -11.15 36.53
CA VAL A 410 -11.98 -11.13 36.85
C VAL A 410 -12.64 -10.00 36.05
N ILE A 411 -13.51 -10.37 35.11
CA ILE A 411 -14.42 -9.44 34.44
C ILE A 411 -15.54 -9.10 35.43
N VAL A 412 -15.63 -7.84 35.85
CA VAL A 412 -16.79 -7.30 36.55
C VAL A 412 -17.67 -6.60 35.51
N ASN A 413 -18.92 -7.05 35.40
CA ASN A 413 -19.96 -6.48 34.54
C ASN A 413 -20.39 -5.08 34.98
#